data_AF-A0A1Q6M7C9-F1
#
_entry.id   AF-A0A1Q6M7C9-F1
#
_cell.length_a   1.000
_cell.length_b   1.000
_cell.length_c   1.000
_cell.angle_alpha   90.00
_cell.angle_beta   90.00
_cell.angle_gamma   90.00
#
_symmetry.space_group_name_H-M   'P 1'
#
loop_
_entity.id
_entity.type
_entity.pdbx_description
1 polymer ?
#
loop_
_entity_poly.entity_id
_entity_poly.type
_entity_poly.pdbx_seq_one_letter_code
_entity_poly.pdbx_strand_id
1 'polypeptide(L)'
;MTNNCLKSEKGVTLLTLTIYIIVLTAIVGIMAGVSSLFYNNIGMMKDAIENAGDFDTLNSCLISDSKSNSAVVVDETAKTIKFEDGTEYKYNETEKCIYRGEFKVASNVQYFSVTNSTKTVDNFQKNILSVKIIVGDSTQNLINQKIDYVLRYW
;
A
#
# COMPACT_ATOMS: atom_id res chain seq x y z
N MET A 1 2.28 -75.93 30.02
CA MET A 1 1.78 -75.55 28.69
C MET A 1 1.06 -74.22 28.83
N THR A 2 1.68 -73.14 28.37
CA THR A 2 1.11 -71.79 28.37
C THR A 2 0.28 -71.61 27.11
N ASN A 3 -1.04 -71.55 27.25
CA ASN A 3 -1.96 -71.26 26.16
C ASN A 3 -1.85 -69.77 25.80
N ASN A 4 -1.08 -69.46 24.76
CA ASN A 4 -1.07 -68.13 24.17
C ASN A 4 -2.38 -67.91 23.41
N CYS A 5 -3.35 -67.27 24.07
CA CYS A 5 -4.54 -66.74 23.43
C CYS A 5 -4.11 -65.62 22.47
N LEU A 6 -4.19 -65.87 21.15
CA LEU A 6 -3.97 -64.83 20.14
C LEU A 6 -5.04 -63.75 20.33
N LYS A 7 -4.62 -62.52 20.65
CA LYS A 7 -5.51 -61.35 20.71
C LYS A 7 -6.19 -61.17 19.36
N SER A 8 -7.51 -61.14 19.36
CA SER A 8 -8.31 -60.80 18.18
C SER A 8 -8.10 -59.32 17.85
N GLU A 9 -7.34 -59.05 16.79
CA GLU A 9 -7.31 -57.72 16.19
C GLU A 9 -8.65 -57.50 15.51
N LYS A 10 -9.50 -56.64 16.09
CA LYS A 10 -10.75 -56.23 15.44
C LYS A 10 -10.38 -55.46 14.18
N GLY A 11 -10.32 -56.16 13.05
CA GLY A 11 -10.03 -55.55 11.76
C GLY A 11 -11.03 -54.42 11.48
N VAL A 12 -10.51 -53.27 11.08
CA VAL A 12 -11.36 -52.17 10.62
C VAL A 12 -12.07 -52.65 9.35
N THR A 13 -13.40 -52.67 9.36
CA THR A 13 -14.18 -53.04 8.19
C THR A 13 -13.97 -52.00 7.09
N LEU A 14 -13.90 -52.45 5.82
CA LEU A 14 -13.67 -51.58 4.66
C LEU A 14 -14.61 -50.37 4.63
N LEU A 15 -15.88 -50.58 5.01
CA LEU A 15 -16.90 -49.53 5.14
C LEU A 15 -16.49 -48.41 6.13
N THR A 16 -15.97 -48.80 7.29
CA THR A 16 -15.52 -47.87 8.32
C THR A 16 -14.32 -47.04 7.83
N LEU A 17 -13.39 -47.69 7.13
CA LEU A 17 -12.23 -47.01 6.52
C LEU A 17 -12.67 -46.00 5.44
N THR A 18 -13.63 -46.36 4.59
CA THR A 18 -14.16 -45.46 3.55
C THR A 18 -14.79 -44.21 4.16
N ILE A 19 -15.57 -44.36 5.23
CA ILE A 19 -16.19 -43.22 5.93
C ILE A 19 -15.11 -42.29 6.50
N TYR A 20 -14.05 -42.84 7.11
CA TYR A 20 -12.95 -42.03 7.61
C TYR A 20 -12.25 -41.22 6.51
N ILE A 21 -12.01 -41.81 5.35
CA ILE A 21 -11.38 -41.11 4.21
C ILE A 21 -12.29 -39.98 3.72
N ILE A 22 -13.60 -40.21 3.58
CA ILE A 22 -14.56 -39.18 3.15
C ILE A 22 -14.55 -37.99 4.11
N VAL A 23 -14.61 -38.25 5.43
CA VAL A 23 -14.59 -37.21 6.46
C VAL A 23 -13.26 -36.45 6.43
N LEU A 24 -12.13 -37.16 6.31
CA LEU A 24 -10.81 -36.53 6.21
C LEU A 24 -10.71 -35.62 4.98
N THR A 25 -11.16 -36.09 3.82
CA THR A 25 -11.14 -35.29 2.58
C THR A 25 -12.03 -34.06 2.70
N ALA A 26 -13.20 -34.16 3.33
CA ALA A 26 -14.06 -33.00 3.59
C ALA A 26 -13.36 -31.96 4.48
N ILE A 27 -12.68 -32.39 5.55
CA ILE A 27 -11.93 -31.50 6.45
C ILE A 27 -10.80 -30.81 5.68
N VAL A 28 -10.02 -31.55 4.87
CA VAL A 28 -8.95 -30.98 4.04
C VAL A 28 -9.50 -29.98 3.03
N GLY A 29 -10.65 -30.26 2.40
CA GLY A 29 -11.30 -29.34 1.48
C GLY A 29 -11.72 -28.03 2.13
N ILE A 30 -12.29 -28.09 3.34
CA ILE A 30 -12.65 -26.89 4.12
C ILE A 30 -11.39 -26.10 4.49
N MET A 31 -10.34 -26.76 4.98
CA MET A 31 -9.07 -26.11 5.32
C MET A 31 -8.42 -25.43 4.12
N ALA A 32 -8.47 -26.05 2.94
CA ALA A 32 -7.96 -25.45 1.70
C ALA A 32 -8.74 -24.17 1.33
N GLY A 33 -10.07 -24.22 1.42
CA GLY A 33 -10.92 -23.05 1.14
C GLY A 33 -10.65 -21.88 2.11
N VAL A 34 -10.59 -22.17 3.41
CA VAL A 34 -10.26 -21.18 4.44
C VAL A 34 -8.87 -20.61 4.21
N SER A 35 -7.86 -21.45 3.96
CA SER A 35 -6.49 -21.00 3.73
C SER A 35 -6.38 -20.07 2.53
N SER A 36 -7.06 -20.38 1.41
CA SER A 36 -7.08 -19.51 0.23
C SER A 36 -7.64 -18.13 0.53
N LEU A 37 -8.73 -18.04 1.31
CA LEU A 37 -9.28 -16.75 1.75
C LEU A 37 -8.30 -15.99 2.64
N PHE A 38 -7.65 -16.66 3.60
CA PHE A 38 -6.67 -16.01 4.47
C PHE A 38 -5.46 -15.48 3.70
N TYR A 39 -4.87 -16.27 2.80
CA TYR A 39 -3.73 -15.82 2.01
C TYR A 39 -4.05 -14.61 1.13
N ASN A 40 -5.21 -14.62 0.46
CA ASN A 40 -5.63 -13.49 -0.37
C ASN A 40 -5.84 -12.22 0.48
N ASN A 41 -6.48 -12.34 1.64
CA ASN A 41 -6.70 -11.21 2.54
C ASN A 41 -5.39 -10.67 3.14
N ILE A 42 -4.44 -11.53 3.50
CA ILE A 42 -3.12 -11.09 3.99
C ILE A 42 -2.35 -10.34 2.91
N GLY A 43 -2.40 -10.83 1.66
CA GLY A 43 -1.81 -10.12 0.51
C GLY A 43 -2.38 -8.71 0.38
N MET A 44 -3.71 -8.60 0.29
CA MET A 44 -4.39 -7.31 0.20
C MET A 44 -4.07 -6.39 1.40
N MET A 45 -3.99 -6.93 2.62
CA MET A 45 -3.63 -6.15 3.81
C MET A 45 -2.19 -5.64 3.74
N LYS A 46 -1.25 -6.47 3.28
CA LYS A 46 0.15 -6.06 3.10
C LYS A 46 0.23 -4.91 2.10
N ASP A 47 -0.42 -5.02 0.95
CA ASP A 47 -0.38 -4.00 -0.09
C ASP A 47 -1.01 -2.68 0.42
N ALA A 48 -2.08 -2.76 1.21
CA ALA A 48 -2.68 -1.59 1.87
C ALA A 48 -1.70 -0.89 2.81
N ILE A 49 -0.96 -1.65 3.63
CA ILE A 49 0.05 -1.12 4.56
C ILE A 49 1.21 -0.48 3.80
N GLU A 50 1.68 -1.11 2.72
CA GLU A 50 2.75 -0.59 1.89
C GLU A 50 2.35 0.72 1.21
N ASN A 51 1.17 0.76 0.58
CA ASN A 51 0.64 1.97 -0.06
C ASN A 51 0.44 3.12 0.96
N ALA A 52 0.01 2.81 2.17
CA ALA A 52 -0.09 3.79 3.26
C ALA A 52 1.27 4.31 3.71
N GLY A 53 2.26 3.43 3.87
CA GLY A 53 3.63 3.80 4.21
C GLY A 53 4.30 4.69 3.14
N ASP A 54 4.06 4.38 1.86
CA ASP A 54 4.53 5.19 0.74
C ASP A 54 3.88 6.58 0.73
N PHE A 55 2.56 6.65 0.93
CA PHE A 55 1.87 7.92 1.07
C PHE A 55 2.39 8.74 2.27
N ASP A 56 2.57 8.13 3.43
CA ASP A 56 3.09 8.79 4.63
C ASP A 56 4.52 9.31 4.42
N THR A 57 5.37 8.52 3.75
CA THR A 57 6.73 8.90 3.38
C THR A 57 6.72 10.13 2.48
N LEU A 58 5.97 10.09 1.37
CA LEU A 58 5.81 11.22 0.46
C LEU A 58 5.28 12.47 1.19
N ASN A 59 4.20 12.31 1.97
CA ASN A 59 3.56 13.40 2.69
C ASN A 59 4.52 14.02 3.71
N SER A 60 5.24 13.21 4.48
CA SER A 60 6.24 13.70 5.44
C SER A 60 7.37 14.47 4.76
N CYS A 61 7.90 13.97 3.63
CA CYS A 61 8.92 14.68 2.86
C CYS A 61 8.40 16.03 2.33
N LEU A 62 7.19 16.06 1.73
CA LEU A 62 6.59 17.29 1.22
C LEU A 62 6.29 18.30 2.33
N ILE A 63 5.86 17.86 3.52
CA ILE A 63 5.69 18.73 4.69
C ILE A 63 7.04 19.35 5.09
N SER A 64 8.09 18.54 5.18
CA SER A 64 9.43 19.00 5.57
C SER A 64 9.98 20.02 4.57
N ASP A 65 9.89 19.71 3.28
CA ASP A 65 10.44 20.55 2.23
C ASP A 65 9.63 21.84 2.08
N SER A 66 8.31 21.78 2.18
CA SER A 66 7.45 22.98 2.14
C SER A 66 7.71 23.90 3.33
N LYS A 67 8.02 23.35 4.52
CA LYS A 67 8.38 24.17 5.70
C LYS A 67 9.77 24.77 5.63
N SER A 68 10.66 24.21 4.81
CA SER A 68 12.04 24.66 4.68
C SER A 68 12.22 25.67 3.54
N ASN A 69 11.28 25.69 2.59
CA ASN A 69 11.37 26.47 1.35
C ASN A 69 10.23 27.48 1.26
N SER A 70 10.52 28.67 0.72
CA SER A 70 9.55 29.76 0.55
C SER A 70 9.00 29.84 -0.88
N ALA A 71 9.69 29.23 -1.85
CA ALA A 71 9.28 29.14 -3.25
C ALA A 71 9.32 27.70 -3.79
N VAL A 72 8.46 27.45 -4.77
CA VAL A 72 8.38 26.19 -5.52
C VAL A 72 8.00 26.48 -6.98
N VAL A 73 8.62 25.74 -7.90
CA VAL A 73 8.26 25.72 -9.32
C VAL A 73 7.62 24.38 -9.60
N VAL A 74 6.47 24.40 -10.28
CA VAL A 74 5.72 23.20 -10.64
C VAL A 74 5.57 23.15 -12.15
N ASP A 75 5.87 21.99 -12.73
CA ASP A 75 5.47 21.66 -14.10
C ASP A 75 4.28 20.69 -14.00
N GLU A 76 3.08 21.16 -14.34
CA GLU A 76 1.86 20.36 -14.27
C GLU A 76 1.83 19.24 -15.33
N THR A 77 2.52 19.45 -16.46
CA THR A 77 2.55 18.52 -17.59
C THR A 77 3.57 17.41 -17.34
N ALA A 78 4.80 17.79 -16.98
CA ALA A 78 5.85 16.85 -16.61
C ALA A 78 5.66 16.29 -15.19
N LYS A 79 4.71 16.84 -14.43
CA LYS A 79 4.37 16.45 -13.05
C LYS A 79 5.60 16.49 -12.13
N THR A 80 6.32 17.60 -12.20
CA THR A 80 7.51 17.85 -11.39
C THR A 80 7.28 18.97 -10.38
N ILE A 81 7.95 18.86 -9.23
CA ILE A 81 7.98 19.88 -8.19
C ILE A 81 9.46 20.19 -7.94
N LYS A 82 9.84 21.46 -8.00
CA LYS A 82 11.21 21.88 -7.69
C LYS A 82 11.19 22.99 -6.65
N PHE A 83 11.74 22.70 -5.48
CA PHE A 83 11.92 23.67 -4.40
C PHE A 83 13.15 24.55 -4.65
N GLU A 84 13.20 25.70 -3.98
CA GLU A 84 14.31 26.67 -4.12
C GLU A 84 15.66 26.14 -3.65
N ASP A 85 15.67 25.20 -2.69
CA ASP A 85 16.87 24.50 -2.22
C ASP A 85 17.43 23.47 -3.23
N GLY A 86 16.74 23.28 -4.36
CA GLY A 86 17.12 22.33 -5.40
C GLY A 86 16.50 20.94 -5.23
N THR A 87 15.75 20.69 -4.15
CA THR A 87 15.00 19.44 -3.97
C THR A 87 13.96 19.30 -5.08
N GLU A 88 14.01 18.19 -5.79
CA GLU A 88 13.14 17.91 -6.92
C GLU A 88 12.33 16.65 -6.69
N TYR A 89 11.05 16.71 -7.04
CA TYR A 89 10.16 15.56 -7.13
C TYR A 89 9.77 15.34 -8.58
N LYS A 90 9.81 14.07 -8.99
CA LYS A 90 9.43 13.67 -10.33
C LYS A 90 8.57 12.42 -10.30
N TYR A 91 7.41 12.51 -10.95
CA TYR A 91 6.59 11.34 -11.23
C TYR A 91 7.09 10.63 -12.48
N ASN A 92 7.27 9.32 -12.37
CA ASN A 92 7.60 8.43 -13.49
C ASN A 92 6.33 7.63 -13.84
N GLU A 93 5.71 7.96 -14.98
CA GLU A 93 4.45 7.32 -15.40
C GLU A 93 4.64 5.85 -15.75
N THR A 94 5.78 5.49 -16.34
CA THR A 94 6.10 4.11 -16.75
C THR A 94 6.24 3.20 -15.54
N GLU A 95 6.92 3.68 -14.50
CA GLU A 95 7.15 2.92 -13.26
C GLU A 95 6.05 3.12 -12.23
N LYS A 96 5.13 4.07 -12.44
CA LYS A 96 4.09 4.46 -11.46
C LYS A 96 4.69 4.81 -10.08
N CYS A 97 5.80 5.53 -10.09
CA CYS A 97 6.55 5.88 -8.87
C CYS A 97 6.80 7.38 -8.80
N ILE A 98 6.96 7.91 -7.59
CA ILE A 98 7.44 9.27 -7.35
C ILE A 98 8.83 9.20 -6.72
N TYR A 99 9.73 9.99 -7.28
CA TYR A 99 11.10 10.15 -6.78
C TYR A 99 11.28 11.54 -6.16
N ARG A 100 12.04 11.63 -5.07
CA ARG A 100 12.62 12.84 -4.50
C ARG A 100 14.13 12.79 -4.73
N GLY A 101 14.63 13.51 -5.72
CA GLY A 101 15.98 13.29 -6.26
C GLY A 101 16.13 11.86 -6.76
N GLU A 102 17.07 11.10 -6.20
CA GLU A 102 17.30 9.69 -6.54
C GLU A 102 16.48 8.70 -5.69
N PHE A 103 15.83 9.18 -4.61
CA PHE A 103 15.12 8.31 -3.67
C PHE A 103 13.67 8.12 -4.10
N LYS A 104 13.23 6.86 -4.21
CA LYS A 104 11.81 6.54 -4.39
C LYS A 104 11.07 6.83 -3.08
N VAL A 105 10.02 7.64 -3.16
CA VAL A 105 9.20 8.04 -2.00
C VAL A 105 7.77 7.55 -2.07
N ALA A 106 7.30 7.10 -3.24
CA ALA A 106 6.05 6.39 -3.38
C ALA A 106 6.08 5.47 -4.61
N SER A 107 5.44 4.31 -4.50
CA SER A 107 5.21 3.32 -5.55
C SER A 107 3.71 3.17 -5.79
N ASN A 108 3.31 2.41 -6.82
CA ASN A 108 1.90 2.11 -7.13
C ASN A 108 1.02 3.37 -7.29
N VAL A 109 1.60 4.45 -7.79
CA VAL A 109 0.91 5.72 -8.00
C VAL A 109 0.13 5.65 -9.30
N GLN A 110 -1.21 5.66 -9.20
CA GLN A 110 -2.10 5.62 -10.36
C GLN A 110 -2.42 7.01 -10.91
N TYR A 111 -2.34 8.03 -10.06
CA TYR A 111 -2.58 9.39 -10.46
C TYR A 111 -1.75 10.34 -9.61
N PHE A 112 -1.15 11.32 -10.28
CA PHE A 112 -0.44 12.39 -9.62
C PHE A 112 -0.64 13.69 -10.40
N SER A 113 -1.02 14.75 -9.70
CA SER A 113 -1.11 16.10 -10.26
C SER A 113 -0.67 17.12 -9.21
N VAL A 114 -0.01 18.15 -9.68
CA VAL A 114 0.63 19.17 -8.86
C VAL A 114 0.26 20.53 -9.42
N THR A 115 -0.01 21.49 -8.55
CA THR A 115 -0.25 22.89 -8.94
C THR A 115 0.36 23.82 -7.88
N ASN A 116 0.85 24.99 -8.29
CA ASN A 116 1.27 26.03 -7.35
C ASN A 116 0.28 27.21 -7.42
N SER A 117 -0.04 27.80 -6.27
CA SER A 117 -0.88 28.99 -6.18
C SER A 117 -0.43 29.90 -5.06
N THR A 118 -0.80 31.18 -5.13
CA THR A 118 -0.53 32.15 -4.07
C THR A 118 -1.85 32.65 -3.49
N LYS A 119 -1.95 32.73 -2.16
CA LYS A 119 -3.09 33.34 -1.46
C LYS A 119 -2.60 34.45 -0.54
N THR A 120 -3.30 35.58 -0.56
CA THR A 120 -3.06 36.68 0.39
C THR A 120 -3.95 36.48 1.61
N VAL A 121 -3.35 36.44 2.80
CA VAL A 121 -4.04 36.37 4.09
C VAL A 121 -3.41 37.42 4.99
N ASP A 122 -4.22 38.34 5.52
CA ASP A 122 -3.77 39.41 6.43
C ASP A 122 -2.59 40.24 5.89
N ASN A 123 -2.62 40.62 4.61
CA ASN A 123 -1.55 41.30 3.86
C ASN A 123 -0.24 40.51 3.67
N PHE A 124 -0.21 39.21 4.02
CA PHE A 124 0.90 38.32 3.71
C PHE A 124 0.58 37.42 2.53
N GLN A 125 1.49 37.32 1.55
CA GLN A 125 1.40 36.34 0.47
C GLN A 125 1.91 34.99 0.94
N LYS A 126 1.10 33.94 0.74
CA LYS A 126 1.44 32.55 1.05
C LYS A 126 1.46 31.74 -0.23
N ASN A 127 2.59 31.11 -0.52
CA ASN A 127 2.70 30.13 -1.60
C ASN A 127 2.16 28.79 -1.13
N ILE A 128 1.39 28.12 -1.99
CA ILE A 128 0.69 26.87 -1.69
C ILE A 128 0.96 25.90 -2.82
N LEU A 129 1.63 24.80 -2.47
CA LEU A 129 1.76 23.63 -3.32
C LEU A 129 0.56 22.71 -3.09
N SER A 130 -0.28 22.52 -4.09
CA SER A 130 -1.36 21.54 -4.04
C SER A 130 -0.94 20.26 -4.75
N VAL A 131 -1.08 19.13 -4.07
CA VAL A 131 -0.79 17.79 -4.60
C VAL A 131 -2.06 16.96 -4.52
N LYS A 132 -2.41 16.33 -5.63
CA LYS A 132 -3.43 15.28 -5.67
C LYS A 132 -2.78 13.98 -6.10
N ILE A 133 -3.03 12.93 -5.32
CA ILE A 133 -2.41 11.63 -5.50
C ILE A 133 -3.44 10.51 -5.34
N ILE A 134 -3.31 9.47 -6.17
CA ILE A 134 -4.00 8.21 -6.02
C ILE A 134 -2.93 7.10 -5.97
N VAL A 135 -2.85 6.37 -4.87
CA VAL A 135 -1.91 5.25 -4.66
C VAL A 135 -2.69 3.97 -4.41
N GLY A 136 -2.24 2.85 -4.99
CA GLY A 136 -2.81 1.52 -4.80
C GLY A 136 -3.35 0.89 -6.10
N ASP A 137 -3.61 -0.40 -6.06
CA ASP A 137 -3.90 -1.25 -7.25
C ASP A 137 -5.34 -1.76 -7.33
N SER A 138 -6.06 -1.74 -6.21
CA SER A 138 -7.39 -2.30 -6.04
C SER A 138 -8.30 -1.31 -5.34
N THR A 139 -9.59 -1.27 -5.70
CA THR A 139 -10.58 -0.31 -5.16
C THR A 139 -10.69 -0.30 -3.64
N GLN A 140 -10.24 -1.37 -2.97
CA GLN A 140 -10.26 -1.50 -1.51
C GLN A 140 -9.04 -0.88 -0.82
N ASN A 141 -7.93 -0.68 -1.55
CA ASN A 141 -6.64 -0.21 -1.03
C ASN A 141 -6.20 1.13 -1.67
N LEU A 142 -7.14 1.88 -2.25
CA LEU A 142 -6.85 3.16 -2.87
C LEU A 142 -6.76 4.27 -1.83
N ILE A 143 -5.61 4.94 -1.78
CA ILE A 143 -5.46 6.22 -1.09
C ILE A 143 -5.65 7.32 -2.12
N ASN A 144 -6.75 8.07 -2.02
CA ASN A 144 -7.06 9.19 -2.90
C ASN A 144 -7.11 10.48 -2.08
N GLN A 145 -6.07 11.28 -2.19
CA GLN A 145 -5.88 12.47 -1.36
C GLN A 145 -5.60 13.70 -2.22
N LYS A 146 -6.09 14.85 -1.74
CA LYS A 146 -5.71 16.17 -2.22
C LYS A 146 -5.27 16.99 -1.02
N ILE A 147 -4.03 17.46 -1.05
CA ILE A 147 -3.37 18.12 0.08
C ILE A 147 -2.77 19.43 -0.40
N ASP A 148 -2.97 20.47 0.40
CA ASP A 148 -2.38 21.78 0.20
C ASP A 148 -1.25 21.97 1.23
N TYR A 149 -0.02 22.10 0.74
CA TYR A 149 1.16 22.40 1.55
C TYR A 149 1.43 23.90 1.48
N VAL A 150 1.33 24.57 2.62
CA VAL A 150 1.70 25.98 2.75
C VAL A 150 3.21 26.08 2.90
N LEU A 151 3.85 26.82 2.01
CA LEU A 151 5.29 27.04 2.05
C LEU A 151 5.67 27.94 3.22
N ARG A 152 6.96 27.94 3.57
CA ARG A 152 7.50 28.87 4.56
C ARG A 152 7.19 30.30 4.16
N TYR A 153 6.56 31.02 5.09
CA TYR A 153 6.51 32.46 5.14
C TYR A 153 7.52 32.89 6.20
N TRP A 154 8.07 34.11 6.15
CA TRP A 154 9.14 34.68 7.02
C TRP A 154 10.59 34.20 6.79
#